data_AF-A0AAU2S544-F1
#
_entry.id   AF-A0AAU2S544-F1
#
_cell.length_a   1.000
_cell.length_b   1.000
_cell.length_c   1.000
_cell.angle_alpha   90.00
_cell.angle_beta   90.00
_cell.angle_gamma   90.00
#
_symmetry.space_group_name_H-M   'P 1'
#
loop_
_entity.id
_entity.type
_entity.pdbx_description
1 polymer ?
#
loop_
_entity_poly.entity_id
_entity_poly.type
_entity_poly.pdbx_seq_one_letter_code
_entity_poly.pdbx_strand_id
1 'polypeptide(L)'
;MRPDLPTRLPKHPLNTALLDHLREQGSPPSGPDDWTLGEWQLHTHPDLMYRLKDLGLGVPLNAAYGVPLLAYKGVAAAVAMGTDTLLLRLPSVPEGLEADTPVPALTRHGWRAVNAWQPRLRSIDGDHRLLLAVEQALLHTRDLIS
;
A
#
# COMPACT_ATOMS: atom_id res chain seq x y z
N MET A 1 -1.16 -24.23 -2.69
CA MET A 1 -1.16 -22.77 -2.46
C MET A 1 -0.53 -22.56 -1.09
N ARG A 2 0.58 -21.81 -0.99
CA ARG A 2 1.23 -21.50 0.28
C ARG A 2 0.32 -20.53 1.05
N PRO A 3 -0.28 -20.94 2.19
CA PRO A 3 -1.35 -20.18 2.86
C PRO A 3 -0.86 -18.88 3.53
N ASP A 4 0.44 -18.65 3.55
CA ASP A 4 1.16 -17.52 4.12
C ASP A 4 1.38 -16.35 3.15
N LEU A 5 1.18 -16.56 1.84
CA LEU A 5 1.40 -15.52 0.83
C LEU A 5 0.17 -14.63 0.62
N PRO A 6 0.33 -13.31 0.51
CA PRO A 6 -0.76 -12.41 0.19
C PRO A 6 -1.50 -12.78 -1.11
N THR A 7 -2.80 -12.55 -1.13
CA THR A 7 -3.63 -12.80 -2.33
C THR A 7 -3.23 -11.83 -3.45
N ARG A 8 -3.16 -12.32 -4.69
CA ARG A 8 -2.90 -11.44 -5.84
C ARG A 8 -4.06 -10.45 -6.02
N LEU A 9 -3.74 -9.17 -6.15
CA LEU A 9 -4.74 -8.13 -6.45
C LEU A 9 -5.36 -8.38 -7.86
N PRO A 10 -6.69 -8.46 -7.99
CA PRO A 10 -7.34 -8.69 -9.27
C PRO A 10 -7.24 -7.46 -10.19
N LYS A 11 -7.40 -7.70 -11.50
CA LYS A 11 -7.56 -6.61 -12.48
C LYS A 11 -8.91 -5.94 -12.25
N HIS A 12 -8.90 -4.63 -12.06
CA HIS A 12 -10.09 -3.78 -11.91
C HIS A 12 -9.79 -2.42 -12.56
N PRO A 13 -10.76 -1.75 -13.22
CA PRO A 13 -10.51 -0.44 -13.86
C PRO A 13 -9.90 0.61 -12.91
N LEU A 14 -10.36 0.67 -11.66
CA LEU A 14 -9.79 1.56 -10.63
C LEU A 14 -8.36 1.22 -10.21
N ASN A 15 -7.89 0.00 -10.49
CA ASN A 15 -6.53 -0.43 -10.20
C ASN A 15 -5.58 -0.24 -11.39
N THR A 16 -6.07 0.08 -12.60
CA THR A 16 -5.25 0.08 -13.83
C THR A 16 -3.99 0.92 -13.68
N ALA A 17 -4.11 2.20 -13.29
CA ALA A 17 -2.96 3.08 -13.14
C ALA A 17 -1.96 2.57 -12.08
N LEU A 18 -2.46 2.00 -10.97
CA LEU A 18 -1.61 1.38 -9.96
C LEU A 18 -0.89 0.15 -10.52
N LEU A 19 -1.63 -0.77 -11.13
CA LEU A 19 -1.09 -2.03 -11.66
C LEU A 19 -0.12 -1.83 -12.82
N ASP A 20 -0.25 -0.74 -13.58
CA ASP A 20 0.71 -0.38 -14.63
C ASP A 20 1.98 0.19 -14.00
N HIS A 21 1.86 1.11 -13.04
CA HIS A 21 3.01 1.64 -12.30
C HIS A 21 3.80 0.58 -11.54
N LEU A 22 3.12 -0.37 -10.88
CA LEU A 22 3.77 -1.46 -10.15
C LEU A 22 4.42 -2.48 -11.10
N ARG A 23 3.83 -2.70 -12.29
CA ARG A 23 4.39 -3.61 -13.29
C ARG A 23 5.74 -3.12 -13.81
N GLU A 24 5.91 -1.81 -13.98
CA GLU A 24 7.17 -1.20 -14.41
C GLU A 24 8.32 -1.44 -13.41
N GLN A 25 8.00 -1.69 -12.13
CA GLN A 25 8.97 -1.97 -11.07
C GLN A 25 9.17 -3.48 -10.84
N GLY A 26 8.16 -4.28 -11.18
CA GLY A 26 8.15 -5.71 -10.97
C GLY A 26 9.35 -6.42 -11.59
N SER A 27 10.11 -7.12 -10.74
CA SER A 27 11.28 -7.90 -11.14
C SER A 27 11.16 -9.33 -10.61
N PRO A 28 11.48 -10.35 -11.41
CA PRO A 28 11.59 -11.71 -10.91
C PRO A 28 12.76 -11.83 -9.93
N PRO A 29 12.75 -12.80 -9.00
CA PRO A 29 13.92 -13.08 -8.16
C PRO A 29 15.14 -13.43 -9.01
N SER A 30 16.27 -12.84 -8.64
CA SER A 30 17.60 -13.06 -9.20
C SER A 30 18.33 -14.20 -8.50
N GLY A 31 17.91 -14.59 -7.28
CA GLY A 31 18.53 -15.66 -6.51
C GLY A 31 17.69 -16.16 -5.33
N PRO A 32 18.16 -17.21 -4.64
CA PRO A 32 17.45 -17.83 -3.51
C PRO A 32 17.40 -16.96 -2.25
N ASP A 33 18.30 -15.98 -2.14
CA ASP A 33 18.41 -15.09 -0.97
C ASP A 33 17.55 -13.82 -1.12
N ASP A 34 16.86 -13.66 -2.25
CA ASP A 34 15.97 -12.52 -2.47
C ASP A 34 14.73 -12.63 -1.59
N TRP A 35 14.40 -11.53 -0.93
CA TRP A 35 13.06 -11.36 -0.37
C TRP A 35 12.05 -11.38 -1.51
N THR A 36 11.05 -12.24 -1.42
CA THR A 36 10.03 -12.41 -2.47
C THR A 36 8.62 -12.31 -1.91
N LEU A 37 7.72 -11.84 -2.75
CA LEU A 37 6.27 -11.85 -2.50
C LEU A 37 5.59 -12.58 -3.66
N GLY A 38 5.47 -13.90 -3.51
CA GLY A 38 5.06 -14.77 -4.61
C GLY A 38 6.18 -14.92 -5.64
N GLU A 39 5.89 -14.60 -6.90
CA GLU A 39 6.80 -14.77 -8.04
C GLU A 39 7.73 -13.55 -8.27
N TRP A 40 7.62 -12.52 -7.42
CA TRP A 40 8.28 -11.24 -7.59
C TRP A 40 9.21 -10.95 -6.42
N GLN A 41 10.32 -10.28 -6.69
CA GLN A 41 11.14 -9.66 -5.63
C GLN A 41 10.29 -8.71 -4.81
N LEU A 42 10.49 -8.69 -3.50
CA LEU A 42 9.82 -7.79 -2.58
C LEU A 42 10.38 -6.36 -2.81
N HIS A 43 9.54 -5.47 -3.30
CA HIS A 43 9.88 -4.07 -3.60
C HIS A 43 9.57 -3.13 -2.41
N THR A 44 9.57 -3.69 -1.21
CA THR A 44 9.16 -3.01 0.02
C THR A 44 9.97 -3.57 1.18
N HIS A 45 10.44 -2.72 2.09
CA HIS A 45 11.11 -3.22 3.28
C HIS A 45 10.15 -4.10 4.11
N PRO A 46 10.58 -5.28 4.61
CA PRO A 46 9.71 -6.17 5.37
C PRO A 46 8.98 -5.49 6.54
N ASP A 47 9.65 -4.59 7.26
CA ASP A 47 9.04 -3.83 8.36
C ASP A 47 7.86 -2.96 7.91
N LEU A 48 7.94 -2.39 6.71
CA LEU A 48 6.84 -1.58 6.16
C LEU A 48 5.66 -2.47 5.75
N MET A 49 5.92 -3.69 5.25
CA MET A 49 4.87 -4.68 5.01
C MET A 49 4.15 -5.07 6.31
N TYR A 50 4.90 -5.35 7.38
CA TYR A 50 4.32 -5.65 8.69
C TYR A 50 3.53 -4.46 9.24
N ARG A 51 4.07 -3.25 9.12
CA ARG A 51 3.36 -2.03 9.51
C ARG A 51 2.05 -1.85 8.75
N LEU A 52 2.03 -2.07 7.44
CA LEU A 52 0.79 -2.03 6.66
C LEU A 52 -0.23 -3.07 7.13
N LYS A 53 0.23 -4.29 7.45
CA LYS A 53 -0.63 -5.36 7.99
C LYS A 53 -1.28 -4.93 9.31
N ASP A 54 -0.49 -4.34 10.21
CA ASP A 54 -0.97 -3.92 11.53
C ASP A 54 -1.98 -2.76 11.41
N LEU A 55 -1.71 -1.79 10.53
CA LEU A 55 -2.63 -0.69 10.24
C LEU A 55 -3.94 -1.14 9.57
N GLY A 56 -3.93 -2.27 8.88
CA GLY A 56 -5.11 -2.83 8.20
C GLY A 56 -6.15 -3.45 9.12
N LEU A 57 -5.89 -3.58 10.43
CA LEU A 57 -6.84 -4.09 11.44
C LEU A 57 -7.59 -5.37 11.03
N GLY A 58 -6.85 -6.37 10.53
CA GLY A 58 -7.41 -7.66 10.13
C GLY A 58 -7.87 -7.74 8.68
N VAL A 59 -7.80 -6.65 7.91
CA VAL A 59 -7.93 -6.72 6.44
C VAL A 59 -6.76 -7.53 5.88
N PRO A 60 -7.01 -8.60 5.09
CA PRO A 60 -5.95 -9.41 4.52
C PRO A 60 -5.03 -8.62 3.58
N LEU A 61 -3.72 -8.84 3.71
CA LEU A 61 -2.77 -8.34 2.72
C LEU A 61 -3.03 -8.99 1.35
N ASN A 62 -2.91 -8.14 0.35
CA ASN A 62 -2.83 -8.51 -1.06
C ASN A 62 -1.44 -8.12 -1.59
N ALA A 63 -1.11 -8.58 -2.79
CA ALA A 63 0.13 -8.24 -3.47
C ALA A 63 -0.05 -8.00 -4.96
N ALA A 64 0.78 -7.12 -5.52
CA ALA A 64 0.95 -6.95 -6.95
C ALA A 64 2.42 -6.63 -7.26
N TYR A 65 3.06 -7.42 -8.14
CA TYR A 65 4.43 -7.20 -8.60
C TYR A 65 5.46 -6.99 -7.48
N GLY A 66 5.35 -7.77 -6.39
CA GLY A 66 6.28 -7.67 -5.27
C GLY A 66 5.95 -6.59 -4.24
N VAL A 67 4.82 -5.89 -4.41
CA VAL A 67 4.39 -4.78 -3.57
C VAL A 67 3.16 -5.18 -2.74
N PRO A 68 3.23 -5.12 -1.39
CA PRO A 68 2.12 -5.43 -0.51
C PRO A 68 1.11 -4.28 -0.44
N LEU A 69 -0.17 -4.63 -0.36
CA LEU A 69 -1.27 -3.67 -0.38
C LEU A 69 -2.51 -4.18 0.38
N LEU A 70 -3.37 -3.26 0.81
CA LEU A 70 -4.71 -3.53 1.33
C LEU A 70 -5.74 -3.23 0.26
N ALA A 71 -6.81 -4.04 0.20
CA ALA A 71 -7.85 -3.90 -0.79
C ALA A 71 -9.25 -4.12 -0.19
N TYR A 72 -10.23 -3.40 -0.74
CA TYR A 72 -11.65 -3.63 -0.47
C TYR A 72 -12.31 -4.20 -1.73
N LYS A 73 -12.87 -5.41 -1.63
CA LYS A 73 -13.50 -6.15 -2.75
C LYS A 73 -12.68 -6.13 -4.07
N GLY A 74 -11.36 -6.27 -3.95
CA GLY A 74 -10.45 -6.32 -5.10
C GLY A 74 -10.00 -4.96 -5.64
N VAL A 75 -10.37 -3.84 -5.01
CA VAL A 75 -9.83 -2.51 -5.34
C VAL A 75 -8.83 -2.08 -4.27
N ALA A 76 -7.62 -1.71 -4.68
CA ALA A 76 -6.56 -1.33 -3.77
C ALA A 76 -6.87 0.00 -3.07
N ALA A 77 -6.67 0.05 -1.76
CA ALA A 77 -6.93 1.20 -0.91
C ALA A 77 -5.64 1.80 -0.31
N ALA A 78 -4.70 0.95 0.10
CA ALA A 78 -3.41 1.36 0.63
C ALA A 78 -2.30 0.47 0.08
N VAL A 79 -1.13 1.05 -0.19
CA VAL A 79 0.03 0.35 -0.76
C VAL A 79 1.27 0.76 0.01
N ALA A 80 2.09 -0.21 0.38
CA ALA A 80 3.40 0.04 0.98
C ALA A 80 4.47 -0.04 -0.12
N MET A 81 5.32 0.99 -0.24
CA MET A 81 6.35 1.07 -1.27
C MET A 81 7.68 1.53 -0.67
N GLY A 82 8.78 0.94 -1.16
CA GLY A 82 10.12 1.31 -0.71
C GLY A 82 10.32 1.03 0.79
N THR A 83 10.93 1.97 1.49
CA THR A 83 11.29 1.82 2.91
C THR A 83 10.30 2.49 3.86
N ASP A 84 9.55 3.49 3.38
CA ASP A 84 8.76 4.37 4.22
C ASP A 84 7.50 4.92 3.58
N THR A 85 7.22 4.69 2.30
CA THR A 85 6.06 5.30 1.66
C THR A 85 4.80 4.47 1.84
N LEU A 86 3.74 5.06 2.38
CA LEU A 86 2.37 4.58 2.21
C LEU A 86 1.65 5.42 1.17
N LEU A 87 1.17 4.78 0.10
CA LEU A 87 0.23 5.38 -0.82
C LEU A 87 -1.20 5.04 -0.38
N LEU A 88 -2.00 6.07 -0.14
CA LEU A 88 -3.40 5.95 0.27
C LEU A 88 -4.32 6.45 -0.84
N ARG A 89 -5.37 5.69 -1.16
CA ARG A 89 -6.40 6.12 -2.10
C ARG A 89 -7.36 7.08 -1.38
N LEU A 90 -7.04 8.37 -1.43
CA LEU A 90 -7.75 9.43 -0.75
C LEU A 90 -7.76 10.72 -1.61
N PRO A 91 -8.80 11.56 -1.49
CA PRO A 91 -8.90 12.80 -2.25
C PRO A 91 -7.84 13.84 -1.84
N SER A 92 -7.36 13.82 -0.60
CA SER A 92 -6.33 14.70 -0.07
C SER A 92 -5.47 13.97 0.96
N VAL A 93 -4.27 14.49 1.25
CA VAL A 93 -3.45 13.99 2.36
C VAL A 93 -4.24 14.26 3.66
N PRO A 94 -4.42 13.27 4.54
CA PRO A 94 -5.07 13.47 5.83
C PRO A 94 -4.35 14.52 6.66
N GLU A 95 -5.12 15.36 7.37
CA GLU A 95 -4.55 16.44 8.16
C GLU A 95 -3.59 15.93 9.23
N GLY A 96 -2.45 16.61 9.34
CA GLY A 96 -1.48 16.32 10.38
C GLY A 96 -0.77 14.98 10.25
N LEU A 97 -0.77 14.37 9.06
CA LEU A 97 0.23 13.40 8.63
C LEU A 97 1.32 14.11 7.83
N GLU A 98 2.55 13.64 8.01
CA GLU A 98 3.68 14.02 7.16
C GLU A 98 3.48 13.42 5.76
N ALA A 99 3.32 14.29 4.76
CA ALA A 99 3.29 13.92 3.37
C ALA A 99 4.65 13.39 2.92
N ASP A 100 4.65 12.43 2.01
CA ASP A 100 5.84 11.92 1.34
C ASP A 100 5.86 12.40 -0.12
N THR A 101 6.92 12.08 -0.85
CA THR A 101 7.12 12.41 -2.25
C THR A 101 5.96 11.89 -3.08
N PRO A 102 5.18 12.77 -3.73
CA PRO A 102 4.07 12.33 -4.57
C PRO A 102 4.57 11.46 -5.72
N VAL A 103 3.81 10.44 -6.09
CA VAL A 103 4.04 9.65 -7.29
C VAL A 103 3.15 10.20 -8.41
N PRO A 104 3.64 11.04 -9.34
CA PRO A 104 2.78 11.83 -10.22
C PRO A 104 1.82 10.98 -11.07
N ALA A 105 2.29 9.80 -11.51
CA ALA A 105 1.51 8.83 -12.25
C ALA A 105 0.27 8.35 -11.48
N LEU A 106 0.31 8.33 -10.15
CA LEU A 106 -0.76 7.88 -9.27
C LEU A 106 -1.52 9.03 -8.59
N THR A 107 -0.85 10.16 -8.30
CA THR A 107 -1.47 11.34 -7.67
C THR A 107 -2.68 11.84 -8.47
N ARG A 108 -2.57 11.85 -9.80
CA ARG A 108 -3.67 12.21 -10.73
C ARG A 108 -4.85 11.24 -10.71
N HIS A 109 -4.69 10.06 -10.11
CA HIS A 109 -5.71 9.03 -9.95
C HIS A 109 -6.14 8.84 -8.48
N GLY A 110 -5.98 9.88 -7.65
CA GLY A 110 -6.50 9.89 -6.28
C GLY A 110 -5.62 9.16 -5.26
N TRP A 111 -4.32 9.05 -5.51
CA TRP A 111 -3.37 8.52 -4.54
C TRP A 111 -2.61 9.62 -3.83
N ARG A 112 -2.34 9.43 -2.54
CA ARG A 112 -1.62 10.38 -1.69
C ARG A 112 -0.52 9.65 -0.95
N ALA A 113 0.70 10.17 -1.04
CA ALA A 113 1.87 9.60 -0.39
C ALA A 113 2.03 10.20 1.01
N VAL A 114 2.22 9.36 2.02
CA VAL A 114 2.52 9.74 3.40
C VAL A 114 3.67 8.89 3.94
N ASN A 115 4.47 9.47 4.83
CA ASN A 115 5.57 8.74 5.46
C ASN A 115 5.01 7.76 6.50
N ALA A 116 5.32 6.48 6.40
CA ALA A 116 4.81 5.45 7.29
C ALA A 116 5.30 5.63 8.73
N TRP A 117 6.46 6.23 8.95
CA TRP A 117 7.13 6.29 10.25
C TRP A 117 6.85 7.57 11.02
N GLN A 118 6.32 8.61 10.36
CA GLN A 118 5.89 9.88 10.97
C GLN A 118 6.93 10.45 11.96
N PRO A 119 8.21 10.64 11.57
CA PRO A 119 9.32 10.91 12.48
C PRO A 119 9.17 12.21 13.29
N ARG A 120 8.31 13.13 12.84
CA ARG A 120 8.05 14.42 13.49
C ARG A 120 6.85 14.42 14.44
N LEU A 121 6.10 13.32 14.53
CA LEU A 121 4.98 13.18 15.44
C LEU A 121 5.41 12.35 16.67
N ARG A 122 4.75 12.57 17.81
CA ARG A 122 4.86 11.62 18.92
C ARG A 122 4.31 10.29 18.41
N SER A 123 5.03 9.19 18.63
CA SER A 123 4.74 7.89 18.01
C SER A 123 3.28 7.45 18.17
N ILE A 124 2.71 7.57 19.37
CA ILE A 124 1.30 7.21 19.62
C ILE A 124 0.32 8.04 18.79
N ASP A 125 0.54 9.35 18.67
CA ASP A 125 -0.33 10.22 17.87
C ASP A 125 -0.16 9.94 16.37
N GLY A 126 1.07 9.67 15.92
CA GLY A 126 1.37 9.31 14.54
C GLY A 126 0.76 7.97 14.12
N ASP A 127 0.90 6.96 14.96
CA ASP A 127 0.34 5.62 14.73
C ASP A 127 -1.19 5.67 14.67
N HIS A 128 -1.83 6.39 15.60
CA HIS A 128 -3.28 6.55 15.60
C HIS A 128 -3.77 7.25 14.32
N ARG A 129 -3.09 8.31 13.89
CA ARG A 129 -3.46 9.04 12.66
C ARG A 129 -3.27 8.20 11.40
N LEU A 130 -2.21 7.39 11.33
CA LEU A 130 -1.98 6.47 10.22
C LEU A 130 -3.07 5.39 10.16
N LEU A 131 -3.46 4.85 11.31
CA LEU A 131 -4.54 3.87 11.40
C LEU A 131 -5.84 4.46 10.87
N LEU A 132 -6.21 5.67 11.31
CA LEU A 132 -7.39 6.38 10.82
C LEU A 132 -7.30 6.65 9.31
N ALA A 133 -6.13 7.02 8.81
CA ALA A 133 -5.93 7.29 7.38
C ALA A 133 -6.08 6.03 6.51
N VAL A 134 -5.59 4.88 6.98
CA VAL A 134 -5.76 3.59 6.30
C VAL A 134 -7.23 3.16 6.32
N GLU A 135 -7.92 3.33 7.46
CA GLU A 135 -9.36 3.09 7.57
C GLU A 135 -10.16 3.99 6.60
N GLN A 136 -9.85 5.29 6.56
CA GLN A 136 -10.45 6.23 5.62
C GLN A 136 -10.22 5.82 4.16
N ALA A 137 -9.02 5.33 3.81
CA ALA A 137 -8.73 4.88 2.45
C ALA A 137 -9.57 3.65 2.07
N LEU A 138 -9.77 2.72 3.01
CA LEU A 138 -10.64 1.55 2.83
C LEU A 138 -12.11 1.96 2.66
N LEU A 139 -12.61 2.87 3.51
CA LEU A 139 -13.97 3.40 3.43
C LEU A 139 -14.20 4.16 2.12
N HIS A 140 -13.28 5.05 1.75
CA HIS A 140 -13.34 5.77 0.48
C HIS A 140 -13.36 4.80 -0.71
N THR A 141 -12.54 3.75 -0.66
CA THR A 141 -12.52 2.73 -1.71
C THR A 141 -13.83 1.96 -1.80
N ARG A 142 -14.49 1.66 -0.69
CA ARG A 142 -15.84 1.09 -0.68
C ARG A 142 -16.84 2.03 -1.37
N ASP A 143 -16.80 3.31 -1.05
CA ASP A 143 -17.74 4.29 -1.59
C ASP A 143 -17.52 4.52 -3.09
N LEU A 144 -16.29 4.35 -3.61
CA LEU A 144 -15.98 4.40 -5.05
C LEU A 144 -16.56 3.24 -5.88
N ILE A 145 -16.89 2.12 -5.25
CA ILE A 145 -17.42 0.91 -5.92
C ILE A 145 -18.87 0.59 -5.58
N SER A 146 -19.51 1.45 -4.78
CA SER A 146 -20.93 1.36 -4.42
C SER A 146 -21.78 2.00 -5.50
#